data_AF-A0A7K6Y9V1-F1
#
_entry.id   AF-A0A7K6Y9V1-F1
#
_cell.length_a   1.000
_cell.length_b   1.000
_cell.length_c   1.000
_cell.angle_alpha   90.00
_cell.angle_beta   90.00
_cell.angle_gamma   90.00
#
_symmetry.space_group_name_H-M   'P 1'
#
loop_
_entity.id
_entity.type
_entity.pdbx_description
1 polymer ?
#
loop_
_entity_poly.entity_id
_entity_poly.type
_entity_poly.pdbx_seq_one_letter_code
_entity_poly.pdbx_strand_id
1 'polypeptide(L)'
;AESVLKKIVRKIGQECAARGQTVSETLVVFMVKAVVLDPRNDFNVDQTLTKKDVQNLIQLCVTRLLDTTNPSLSTIKMQVYFDMNYANRAELLSEQHRVLEGRLAPVVRDITDSRPRVQEIDSVYQKIVSYVLLSSGLGSPTDIEVVREVTAGLQSVFPQREMITFISLSKKNKEQQLKNLAKLVTGIRLYNRECGKGGSSIDDLPAILNESIPSATQTVDERLNTCHRLAHQYTALVESMQEDQHRYARLSSFKLKEALFNVRQYEAFLCILLSDAITSAQEVEKMKVQFAATMEHLKNTVQNKVSIDTKEVFPLFVALSNLWSGFQNEMVLLSFLTNMTNNLQQFSEIQSQLFPEEVLTSLLEGVTVKSDEERIRETMGTRVNVSDFKNQEWLFPETTDNFDQLLIQYHGFCAHAIGAKGLTLPGNPAIGILKHKERCYVFSSKEAAYIFAQDPDKFIQLNVEKAKEHAELILLLELYHQFEYLAPYKQARNAGKYLMKPTTKCDSGTQTDTHILPPTIVTSYEWNEWELRRKAIKLANLRRKLTHAMQTDLSHMRRDNSTQVYLPKDVSTQTKRDNSSNVPRPQIFLEGLRGGSSPTTHMVKVDLTRPIDE
;
A
#
# COMPACT_ATOMS: atom_id res chain seq x y z
N ALA A 1 15.21 3.50 31.45
CA ALA A 1 14.44 2.34 30.95
C ALA A 1 15.17 1.60 29.82
N GLU A 2 15.56 2.27 28.74
CA GLU A 2 16.15 1.62 27.54
C GLU A 2 17.47 0.86 27.80
N SER A 3 18.35 1.39 28.67
CA SER A 3 19.60 0.70 29.06
C SER A 3 19.37 -0.55 29.91
N VAL A 4 18.24 -0.63 30.63
CA VAL A 4 17.87 -1.80 31.44
C VAL A 4 17.26 -2.87 30.53
N LEU A 5 16.39 -2.48 29.60
CA LEU A 5 15.82 -3.40 28.61
C LEU A 5 16.91 -4.06 27.76
N LYS A 6 17.90 -3.29 27.26
CA LYS A 6 19.04 -3.84 26.52
C LYS A 6 19.86 -4.85 27.33
N LYS A 7 20.02 -4.63 28.64
CA LYS A 7 20.69 -5.60 29.54
C LYS A 7 19.87 -6.88 29.72
N ILE A 8 18.55 -6.75 29.89
CA ILE A 8 17.63 -7.90 30.02
C ILE A 8 17.65 -8.74 28.74
N VAL A 9 17.50 -8.08 27.58
CA VAL A 9 17.52 -8.73 26.27
C VAL A 9 18.83 -9.47 26.03
N ARG A 10 19.98 -8.83 26.30
CA ARG A 10 21.29 -9.48 26.18
C ARG A 10 21.41 -10.69 27.10
N LYS A 11 20.93 -10.59 28.34
CA LYS A 11 21.01 -11.69 29.31
C LYS A 11 20.14 -12.88 28.89
N ILE A 12 18.91 -12.64 28.42
CA ILE A 12 18.03 -13.69 27.87
C ILE A 12 18.71 -14.39 26.69
N GLY A 13 19.24 -13.62 25.73
CA GLY A 13 19.95 -14.17 24.57
C GLY A 13 21.15 -15.04 24.96
N GLN A 14 21.93 -14.62 25.97
CA GLN A 14 23.05 -15.39 26.50
C GLN A 14 22.61 -16.69 27.18
N GLU A 15 21.52 -16.67 27.96
CA GLU A 15 20.99 -17.86 28.63
C GLU A 15 20.40 -18.88 27.64
N CYS A 16 19.71 -18.41 26.59
CA CYS A 16 19.24 -19.28 25.51
C CYS A 16 20.42 -19.90 24.75
N ALA A 17 21.45 -19.10 24.41
CA ALA A 17 22.63 -19.58 23.70
C ALA A 17 23.41 -20.61 24.52
N ALA A 18 23.54 -20.41 25.84
CA ALA A 18 24.17 -21.37 26.75
C ALA A 18 23.43 -22.72 26.80
N ARG A 19 22.16 -22.76 26.41
CA ARG A 19 21.32 -23.97 26.32
C ARG A 19 21.12 -24.45 24.88
N GLY A 20 21.95 -23.98 23.94
CA GLY A 20 22.01 -24.46 22.56
C GLY A 20 21.02 -23.81 21.59
N GLN A 21 20.32 -22.74 21.98
CA GLN A 21 19.36 -22.04 21.12
C GLN A 21 19.80 -20.60 20.85
N THR A 22 20.14 -20.29 19.60
CA THR A 22 20.46 -18.91 19.19
C THR A 22 19.19 -18.15 18.81
N VAL A 23 18.92 -17.05 19.50
CA VAL A 23 17.73 -16.20 19.29
C VAL A 23 18.14 -14.79 18.87
N SER A 24 17.41 -14.20 17.94
CA SER A 24 17.66 -12.81 17.51
C SER A 24 17.23 -11.81 18.58
N GLU A 25 17.88 -10.64 18.60
CA GLU A 25 17.53 -9.57 19.54
C GLU A 25 16.06 -9.15 19.40
N THR A 26 15.57 -9.05 18.16
CA THR A 26 14.17 -8.70 17.86
C THR A 26 13.19 -9.72 18.44
N LEU A 27 13.47 -11.02 18.31
CA LEU A 27 12.63 -12.08 18.87
C LEU A 27 12.59 -12.00 20.40
N VAL A 28 13.73 -11.75 21.04
CA VAL A 28 13.80 -11.58 22.49
C VAL A 28 13.01 -10.35 22.94
N VAL A 29 13.13 -9.23 22.22
CA VAL A 29 12.36 -8.01 22.51
C VAL A 29 10.86 -8.27 22.40
N PHE A 30 10.40 -8.96 21.35
CA PHE A 30 9.00 -9.34 21.21
C PHE A 30 8.56 -10.22 22.39
N MET A 31 9.34 -11.26 22.73
CA MET A 31 9.02 -12.17 23.83
C MET A 31 8.93 -11.47 25.19
N VAL A 32 9.86 -10.55 25.48
CA VAL A 32 9.82 -9.75 26.72
C VAL A 32 8.51 -8.99 26.80
N LYS A 33 8.09 -8.32 25.73
CA LYS A 33 6.84 -7.56 25.76
C LYS A 33 5.61 -8.47 25.85
N ALA A 34 5.60 -9.60 25.14
CA ALA A 34 4.51 -10.59 25.24
C ALA A 34 4.37 -11.15 26.66
N VAL A 35 5.47 -11.44 27.36
CA VAL A 35 5.45 -11.91 28.76
C VAL A 35 4.94 -10.83 29.71
N VAL A 36 5.33 -9.57 29.50
CA VAL A 36 4.88 -8.44 30.34
C VAL A 36 3.39 -8.14 30.15
N LEU A 37 2.86 -8.32 28.94
CA LEU A 37 1.44 -8.04 28.65
C LEU A 37 0.49 -9.15 29.10
N ASP A 38 0.96 -10.39 29.19
CA ASP A 38 0.15 -11.53 29.57
C ASP A 38 -0.31 -11.41 31.04
N PRO A 39 -1.62 -11.26 31.29
CA PRO A 39 -2.14 -11.01 32.63
C PRO A 39 -1.86 -12.15 33.60
N ARG A 40 -1.56 -13.37 33.12
CA ARG A 40 -1.23 -14.53 33.97
C ARG A 40 0.14 -14.45 34.63
N ASN A 41 0.99 -13.52 34.19
CA ASN A 41 2.34 -13.34 34.73
C ASN A 41 2.41 -12.26 35.82
N ASP A 42 1.28 -11.59 36.13
CA ASP A 42 1.16 -10.59 37.20
C ASP A 42 2.16 -9.41 37.12
N PHE A 43 2.58 -9.01 35.91
CA PHE A 43 3.38 -7.80 35.73
C PHE A 43 2.48 -6.57 35.63
N ASN A 44 2.74 -5.56 36.48
CA ASN A 44 2.07 -4.26 36.38
C ASN A 44 2.93 -3.30 35.52
N VAL A 45 2.39 -2.88 34.38
CA VAL A 45 3.07 -1.99 33.41
C VAL A 45 3.39 -0.62 34.01
N ASP A 46 2.61 -0.17 35.01
CA ASP A 46 2.76 1.14 35.64
C ASP A 46 3.73 1.16 36.83
N GLN A 47 4.24 -0.01 37.26
CA GLN A 47 5.13 -0.14 38.41
C GLN A 47 6.59 -0.35 37.98
N THR A 48 7.53 0.26 38.71
CA THR A 48 8.96 0.02 38.48
C THR A 48 9.34 -1.41 38.83
N LEU A 49 9.86 -2.17 37.87
CA LEU A 49 10.30 -3.55 38.05
C LEU A 49 11.37 -3.66 39.15
N THR A 50 11.12 -4.51 40.16
CA THR A 50 12.12 -4.85 41.17
C THR A 50 13.17 -5.81 40.60
N LYS A 51 14.29 -6.01 41.32
CA LYS A 51 15.30 -7.01 40.92
C LYS A 51 14.72 -8.42 40.81
N LYS A 52 13.74 -8.77 41.66
CA LYS A 52 13.08 -10.08 41.63
C LYS A 52 12.21 -10.21 40.38
N ASP A 53 11.45 -9.16 40.04
CA ASP A 53 10.60 -9.12 38.85
C ASP A 53 11.42 -9.26 37.57
N VAL A 54 12.59 -8.62 37.51
CA VAL A 54 13.52 -8.76 36.38
C VAL A 54 14.03 -10.20 36.23
N GLN A 55 14.38 -10.89 37.33
CA GLN A 55 14.80 -12.30 37.25
C GLN A 55 13.64 -13.20 36.84
N ASN A 56 12.44 -12.96 37.37
CA ASN A 56 11.24 -13.70 36.97
C ASN A 56 10.93 -13.52 35.48
N LEU A 57 11.01 -12.28 34.99
CA LEU A 57 10.83 -11.95 33.57
C LEU A 57 11.84 -12.70 32.70
N ILE A 58 13.13 -12.67 33.06
CA ILE A 58 14.17 -13.41 32.33
C ILE A 58 13.84 -14.91 32.29
N GLN A 59 13.51 -15.50 33.44
CA GLN A 59 13.21 -16.92 33.54
C GLN A 59 11.99 -17.32 32.69
N LEU A 60 10.92 -16.51 32.71
CA LEU A 60 9.72 -16.73 31.91
C LEU A 60 10.04 -16.64 30.41
N CYS A 61 10.77 -15.60 29.99
CA CYS A 61 11.18 -15.44 28.59
C CYS A 61 12.08 -16.59 28.12
N VAL A 62 13.10 -16.97 28.91
CA VAL A 62 14.00 -18.08 28.58
C VAL A 62 13.24 -19.40 28.49
N THR A 63 12.30 -19.65 29.42
CA THR A 63 11.46 -20.85 29.39
C THR A 63 10.62 -20.90 28.10
N ARG A 64 9.94 -19.80 27.74
CA ARG A 64 9.15 -19.74 26.50
C ARG A 64 10.00 -19.82 25.23
N LEU A 65 11.20 -19.25 25.21
CA LEU A 65 12.10 -19.30 24.04
C LEU A 65 12.76 -20.66 23.82
N LEU A 66 12.82 -21.49 24.86
CA LEU A 66 13.38 -22.85 24.80
C LEU A 66 12.31 -23.92 24.58
N ASP A 67 11.02 -23.58 24.69
CA ASP A 67 9.90 -24.48 24.44
C ASP A 67 9.68 -24.64 22.92
N THR A 68 10.59 -25.35 22.26
CA THR A 68 10.54 -25.61 20.80
C THR A 68 9.40 -26.54 20.40
N THR A 69 8.74 -27.19 21.35
CA THR A 69 7.59 -28.06 21.14
C THR A 69 6.26 -27.32 21.08
N ASN A 70 6.23 -26.04 21.45
CA ASN A 70 5.00 -25.28 21.54
C ASN A 70 4.74 -24.46 20.26
N PRO A 71 3.58 -24.64 19.59
CA PRO A 71 3.22 -23.91 18.38
C PRO A 71 3.28 -22.39 18.56
N SER A 72 3.03 -21.91 19.77
CA SER A 72 3.13 -20.50 20.16
C SER A 72 4.45 -19.88 19.71
N LEU A 73 5.56 -20.53 20.06
CA LEU A 73 6.90 -20.03 19.75
C LEU A 73 7.15 -20.03 18.24
N SER A 74 6.69 -21.08 17.53
CA SER A 74 6.81 -21.17 16.07
C SER A 74 6.03 -20.05 15.38
N THR A 75 4.82 -19.73 15.84
CA THR A 75 4.02 -18.62 15.33
C THR A 75 4.71 -17.28 15.56
N ILE A 76 5.19 -17.02 16.78
CA ILE A 76 5.91 -15.78 17.10
C ILE A 76 7.17 -15.63 16.24
N LYS A 77 7.96 -16.72 16.07
CA LYS A 77 9.12 -16.72 15.19
C LYS A 77 8.75 -16.40 13.74
N MET A 78 7.66 -16.99 13.24
CA MET A 78 7.13 -16.73 11.90
C MET A 78 6.71 -15.26 11.74
N GLN A 79 6.00 -14.70 12.70
CA GLN A 79 5.55 -13.30 12.72
C GLN A 79 6.73 -12.32 12.71
N VAL A 80 7.72 -12.55 13.59
CA VAL A 80 8.95 -11.72 13.65
C VAL A 80 9.77 -11.87 12.37
N TYR A 81 9.88 -13.08 11.83
CA TYR A 81 10.58 -13.32 10.57
C TYR A 81 9.91 -12.55 9.42
N PHE A 82 8.57 -12.66 9.29
CA PHE A 82 7.84 -11.97 8.23
C PHE A 82 7.99 -10.46 8.35
N ASP A 83 7.79 -9.87 9.54
CA ASP A 83 7.94 -8.44 9.75
C ASP A 83 9.35 -7.91 9.42
N MET A 84 10.40 -8.65 9.78
CA MET A 84 11.78 -8.23 9.53
C MET A 84 12.15 -8.30 8.04
N ASN A 85 11.70 -9.35 7.35
CA ASN A 85 12.18 -9.71 6.01
C ASN A 85 11.22 -9.32 4.89
N TYR A 86 9.92 -9.23 5.16
CA TYR A 86 8.95 -8.78 4.17
C TYR A 86 9.17 -7.29 3.84
N ALA A 87 9.11 -6.98 2.55
CA ALA A 87 9.14 -5.64 2.01
C ALA A 87 8.10 -5.58 0.91
N ASN A 88 7.26 -4.54 0.93
CA ASN A 88 6.32 -4.35 -0.18
C ASN A 88 7.09 -4.08 -1.48
N ARG A 89 6.40 -4.27 -2.60
CA ARG A 89 6.94 -4.09 -3.96
C ARG A 89 7.73 -2.79 -4.13
N ALA A 90 7.22 -1.65 -3.66
CA ALA A 90 7.88 -0.36 -3.83
C ALA A 90 9.19 -0.26 -3.03
N GLU A 91 9.20 -0.77 -1.79
CA GLU A 91 10.38 -0.82 -0.94
C GLU A 91 11.46 -1.73 -1.52
N LEU A 92 11.08 -2.94 -1.96
CA LEU A 92 12.02 -3.89 -2.54
C LEU A 92 12.68 -3.30 -3.80
N LEU A 93 11.88 -2.77 -4.73
CA LEU A 93 12.40 -2.19 -5.95
C LEU A 93 13.28 -0.98 -5.67
N SER A 94 12.89 -0.09 -4.76
CA SER A 94 13.70 1.06 -4.37
C SER A 94 15.08 0.64 -3.82
N GLU A 95 15.11 -0.38 -2.95
CA GLU A 95 16.36 -0.89 -2.39
C GLU A 95 17.24 -1.55 -3.45
N GLN A 96 16.66 -2.31 -4.38
CA GLN A 96 17.41 -2.90 -5.51
C GLN A 96 18.04 -1.83 -6.41
N HIS A 97 17.29 -0.78 -6.73
CA HIS A 97 17.84 0.36 -7.49
C HIS A 97 18.98 1.03 -6.72
N ARG A 98 18.83 1.24 -5.40
CA ARG A 98 19.88 1.82 -4.55
C ARG A 98 21.14 0.97 -4.53
N VAL A 99 21.01 -0.35 -4.42
CA VAL A 99 22.14 -1.29 -4.45
C VAL A 99 22.84 -1.26 -5.81
N LEU A 100 22.09 -1.26 -6.91
CA LEU A 100 22.66 -1.16 -8.26
C LEU A 100 23.39 0.17 -8.46
N GLU A 101 22.80 1.30 -8.07
CA GLU A 101 23.46 2.61 -8.14
C GLU A 101 24.74 2.64 -7.29
N GLY A 102 24.71 2.06 -6.09
CA GLY A 102 25.89 1.91 -5.23
C GLY A 102 27.02 1.11 -5.89
N ARG A 103 26.69 0.01 -6.58
CA ARG A 103 27.65 -0.81 -7.34
C ARG A 103 28.23 -0.09 -8.55
N LEU A 104 27.43 0.74 -9.22
CA LEU A 104 27.86 1.51 -10.39
C LEU A 104 28.62 2.79 -10.02
N ALA A 105 28.47 3.30 -8.80
CA ALA A 105 29.05 4.57 -8.36
C ALA A 105 30.57 4.70 -8.57
N PRO A 106 31.42 3.68 -8.33
CA PRO A 106 32.85 3.76 -8.62
C PRO A 106 33.14 3.98 -10.11
N VAL A 107 32.49 3.22 -10.99
CA VAL A 107 32.67 3.33 -12.46
C VAL A 107 32.18 4.69 -12.96
N VAL A 108 31.06 5.18 -12.41
CA VAL A 108 30.53 6.52 -12.73
C VAL A 108 31.50 7.62 -12.28
N ARG A 109 32.06 7.54 -11.07
CA ARG A 109 33.07 8.51 -10.59
C ARG A 109 34.30 8.50 -11.48
N ASP A 110 34.82 7.32 -11.81
CA ASP A 110 35.97 7.18 -12.71
C ASP A 110 35.73 7.86 -14.06
N ILE A 111 34.56 7.70 -14.67
CA ILE A 111 34.24 8.34 -15.96
C ILE A 111 34.06 9.86 -15.81
N THR A 112 33.34 10.29 -14.78
CA THR A 112 32.93 11.69 -14.62
C THR A 112 34.08 12.60 -14.17
N ASP A 113 34.96 12.08 -13.32
CA ASP A 113 36.12 12.79 -12.76
C ASP A 113 37.34 12.72 -13.71
N SER A 114 37.31 11.85 -14.73
CA SER A 114 38.36 11.77 -15.75
C SER A 114 38.59 13.10 -16.48
N ARG A 115 39.87 13.42 -16.70
CA ARG A 115 40.38 14.54 -17.52
C ARG A 115 41.40 13.98 -18.52
N PRO A 116 40.95 13.16 -19.48
CA PRO A 116 41.86 12.41 -20.32
C PRO A 116 42.61 13.33 -21.29
N ARG A 117 43.89 13.02 -21.54
CA ARG A 117 44.59 13.55 -22.72
C ARG A 117 44.04 12.88 -23.99
N VAL A 118 44.37 13.40 -25.17
CA VAL A 118 43.88 12.86 -26.46
C VAL A 118 44.13 11.35 -26.59
N GLN A 119 45.27 10.85 -26.10
CA GLN A 119 45.65 9.43 -26.13
C GLN A 119 44.88 8.55 -25.12
N GLU A 120 44.16 9.15 -24.17
CA GLU A 120 43.45 8.44 -23.10
C GLU A 120 41.93 8.42 -23.31
N ILE A 121 41.43 9.08 -24.36
CA ILE A 121 39.99 9.15 -24.68
C ILE A 121 39.40 7.76 -24.92
N ASP A 122 40.14 6.87 -25.59
CA ASP A 122 39.72 5.49 -25.84
C ASP A 122 39.54 4.70 -24.53
N SER A 123 40.41 4.92 -23.55
CA SER A 123 40.30 4.28 -22.24
C SER A 123 39.00 4.70 -21.52
N VAL A 124 38.66 5.99 -21.55
CA VAL A 124 37.41 6.49 -20.98
C VAL A 124 36.20 5.95 -21.74
N TYR A 125 36.28 5.85 -23.07
CA TYR A 125 35.21 5.26 -23.89
C TYR A 125 34.95 3.79 -23.52
N GLN A 126 36.00 2.99 -23.29
CA GLN A 126 35.87 1.62 -22.82
C GLN A 126 35.21 1.52 -21.43
N LYS A 127 35.50 2.48 -20.53
CA LYS A 127 34.79 2.57 -19.24
C LYS A 127 33.30 2.87 -19.43
N ILE A 128 32.92 3.71 -20.39
CA ILE A 128 31.51 3.96 -20.73
C ILE A 128 30.84 2.68 -21.23
N VAL A 129 31.50 1.91 -22.11
CA VAL A 129 30.99 0.61 -22.57
C VAL A 129 30.76 -0.34 -21.39
N SER A 130 31.72 -0.41 -20.45
CA SER A 130 31.59 -1.21 -19.23
C SER A 130 30.44 -0.74 -18.34
N TYR A 131 30.24 0.57 -18.20
CA TYR A 131 29.09 1.13 -17.47
C TYR A 131 27.76 0.74 -18.13
N VAL A 132 27.64 0.84 -19.45
CA VAL A 132 26.42 0.46 -20.18
C VAL A 132 26.11 -1.03 -19.99
N LEU A 133 27.12 -1.89 -20.08
CA LEU A 133 26.98 -3.33 -19.82
C LEU A 133 26.46 -3.60 -18.40
N LEU A 134 27.17 -3.09 -17.39
CA LEU A 134 26.83 -3.32 -15.98
C LEU A 134 25.48 -2.74 -15.59
N SER A 135 25.10 -1.60 -16.17
CA SER A 135 23.79 -0.96 -15.89
C SER A 135 22.62 -1.65 -16.58
N SER A 136 22.83 -2.24 -17.77
CA SER A 136 21.80 -2.98 -18.51
C SER A 136 21.52 -4.38 -17.94
N GLY A 137 22.52 -5.00 -17.31
CA GLY A 137 22.44 -6.41 -16.87
C GLY A 137 22.33 -7.42 -18.02
N LEU A 138 22.61 -7.01 -19.26
CA LEU A 138 22.48 -7.83 -20.47
C LEU A 138 23.80 -8.46 -20.92
N GLY A 139 24.50 -9.13 -20.01
CA GLY A 139 25.76 -9.83 -20.29
C GLY A 139 26.96 -9.32 -19.47
N SER A 140 28.11 -9.95 -19.69
CA SER A 140 29.33 -9.72 -18.91
C SER A 140 30.33 -8.82 -19.66
N PRO A 141 31.05 -7.90 -18.96
CA PRO A 141 32.20 -7.18 -19.52
C PRO A 141 33.37 -8.08 -19.96
N THR A 142 33.36 -9.36 -19.56
CA THR A 142 34.37 -10.35 -19.97
C THR A 142 34.04 -11.02 -21.30
N ASP A 143 32.81 -10.89 -21.79
CA ASP A 143 32.38 -11.49 -23.05
C ASP A 143 32.67 -10.55 -24.22
N ILE A 144 33.59 -10.97 -25.10
CA ILE A 144 34.07 -10.16 -26.23
C ILE A 144 32.95 -9.90 -27.23
N GLU A 145 32.04 -10.84 -27.46
CA GLU A 145 30.94 -10.65 -28.42
C GLU A 145 29.97 -9.60 -27.91
N VAL A 146 29.56 -9.71 -26.65
CA VAL A 146 28.67 -8.75 -26.00
C VAL A 146 29.31 -7.35 -25.95
N VAL A 147 30.60 -7.26 -25.61
CA VAL A 147 31.34 -5.98 -25.62
C VAL A 147 31.35 -5.35 -27.01
N ARG A 148 31.53 -6.14 -28.08
CA ARG A 148 31.48 -5.65 -29.47
C ARG A 148 30.09 -5.15 -29.84
N GLU A 149 29.02 -5.87 -29.47
CA GLU A 149 27.64 -5.43 -29.68
C GLU A 149 27.34 -4.10 -28.97
N VAL A 150 27.71 -3.97 -27.69
CA VAL A 150 27.51 -2.74 -26.92
C VAL A 150 28.32 -1.60 -27.53
N THR A 151 29.56 -1.85 -27.93
CA THR A 151 30.41 -0.85 -28.56
C THR A 151 29.80 -0.36 -29.88
N ALA A 152 29.31 -1.27 -30.73
CA ALA A 152 28.64 -0.90 -31.98
C ALA A 152 27.34 -0.11 -31.72
N GLY A 153 26.53 -0.56 -30.75
CA GLY A 153 25.33 0.15 -30.32
C GLY A 153 25.65 1.57 -29.82
N LEU A 154 26.68 1.71 -28.98
CA LEU A 154 27.14 2.99 -28.46
C LEU A 154 27.69 3.89 -29.56
N GLN A 155 28.50 3.37 -30.48
CA GLN A 155 29.04 4.15 -31.61
C GLN A 155 27.95 4.68 -32.54
N SER A 156 26.80 3.98 -32.65
CA SER A 156 25.69 4.44 -33.49
C SER A 156 24.97 5.67 -32.94
N VAL A 157 24.92 5.84 -31.62
CA VAL A 157 24.26 6.98 -30.94
C VAL A 157 25.23 8.00 -30.35
N PHE A 158 26.46 7.58 -30.09
CA PHE A 158 27.53 8.35 -29.46
C PHE A 158 28.89 7.98 -30.05
N PRO A 159 29.22 8.54 -31.23
CA PRO A 159 30.50 8.34 -31.90
C PRO A 159 31.66 8.91 -31.08
N GLN A 160 32.87 8.36 -31.24
CA GLN A 160 34.05 8.77 -30.45
C GLN A 160 34.37 10.28 -30.52
N ARG A 161 34.06 10.96 -31.63
CA ARG A 161 34.24 12.42 -31.77
C ARG A 161 33.44 13.24 -30.75
N GLU A 162 32.28 12.73 -30.29
CA GLU A 162 31.43 13.39 -29.28
C GLU A 162 32.02 13.31 -27.87
N MET A 163 33.10 12.54 -27.67
CA MET A 163 33.80 12.47 -26.38
C MET A 163 34.35 13.82 -25.93
N ILE A 164 34.79 14.66 -26.87
CA ILE A 164 35.30 15.99 -26.56
C ILE A 164 34.21 16.83 -25.90
N THR A 165 33.00 16.82 -26.48
CA THR A 165 31.81 17.48 -25.93
C THR A 165 31.44 16.87 -24.57
N PHE A 166 31.37 15.55 -24.46
CA PHE A 166 31.06 14.86 -23.20
C PHE A 166 32.01 15.24 -22.06
N ILE A 167 33.32 15.28 -22.31
CA ILE A 167 34.33 15.59 -21.28
C ILE A 167 34.16 17.01 -20.72
N SER A 168 33.70 17.95 -21.55
CA SER A 168 33.47 19.35 -21.16
C SER A 168 32.20 19.58 -20.31
N LEU A 169 31.31 18.58 -20.21
CA LEU A 169 30.09 18.69 -19.42
C LEU A 169 30.37 18.72 -17.91
N SER A 170 29.42 19.28 -17.15
CA SER A 170 29.42 19.20 -15.70
C SER A 170 29.24 17.74 -15.24
N LYS A 171 29.70 17.41 -14.03
CA LYS A 171 29.58 16.06 -13.45
C LYS A 171 28.14 15.53 -13.51
N LYS A 172 27.17 16.34 -13.09
CA LYS A 172 25.73 16.00 -13.14
C LYS A 172 25.24 15.71 -14.56
N ASN A 173 25.66 16.49 -15.54
CA ASN A 173 25.26 16.30 -16.93
C ASN A 173 25.91 15.05 -17.54
N LYS A 174 27.16 14.74 -17.19
CA LYS A 174 27.82 13.49 -17.56
C LYS A 174 27.07 12.28 -17.00
N GLU A 175 26.70 12.31 -15.73
CA GLU A 175 25.92 11.22 -15.10
C GLU A 175 24.57 11.00 -15.79
N GLN A 176 23.85 12.09 -16.09
CA GLN A 176 22.58 11.99 -16.82
C GLN A 176 22.77 11.45 -18.24
N GLN A 177 23.81 11.89 -18.95
CA GLN A 177 24.12 11.40 -20.29
C GLN A 177 24.49 9.93 -20.27
N LEU A 178 25.26 9.46 -19.28
CA LEU A 178 25.57 8.04 -19.10
C LEU A 178 24.30 7.21 -18.93
N LYS A 179 23.38 7.62 -18.05
CA LYS A 179 22.10 6.95 -17.86
C LYS A 179 21.29 6.89 -19.16
N ASN A 180 21.27 7.97 -19.93
CA ASN A 180 20.56 8.01 -21.22
C ASN A 180 21.19 7.09 -22.26
N LEU A 181 22.53 7.10 -22.38
CA LEU A 181 23.27 6.23 -23.30
C LEU A 181 23.04 4.76 -22.95
N ALA A 182 23.06 4.41 -21.66
CA ALA A 182 22.75 3.05 -21.22
C ALA A 182 21.36 2.59 -21.68
N LYS A 183 20.33 3.42 -21.51
CA LYS A 183 18.96 3.09 -21.96
C LYS A 183 18.87 2.95 -23.48
N LEU A 184 19.49 3.86 -24.23
CA LEU A 184 19.49 3.82 -25.70
C LEU A 184 20.16 2.56 -26.23
N VAL A 185 21.38 2.27 -25.76
CA VAL A 185 22.14 1.11 -26.21
C VAL A 185 21.45 -0.20 -25.80
N THR A 186 20.85 -0.24 -24.62
CA THR A 186 20.02 -1.38 -24.18
C THR A 186 18.85 -1.61 -25.15
N GLY A 187 18.09 -0.56 -25.50
CA GLY A 187 17.01 -0.66 -26.48
C GLY A 187 17.47 -1.12 -27.86
N ILE A 188 18.61 -0.61 -28.34
CA ILE A 188 19.21 -1.00 -29.62
C ILE A 188 19.57 -2.49 -29.62
N ARG A 189 20.15 -2.99 -28.53
CA ARG A 189 20.50 -4.42 -28.42
C ARG A 189 19.26 -5.32 -28.40
N LEU A 190 18.21 -4.92 -27.70
CA LEU A 190 16.93 -5.64 -27.69
C LEU A 190 16.29 -5.68 -29.09
N TYR A 191 16.34 -4.58 -29.83
CA TYR A 191 15.87 -4.54 -31.22
C TYR A 191 16.73 -5.43 -32.15
N ASN A 192 18.06 -5.36 -32.02
CA ASN A 192 18.96 -6.18 -32.83
C ASN A 192 18.78 -7.67 -32.57
N ARG A 193 18.52 -8.07 -31.31
CA ARG A 193 18.12 -9.44 -30.93
C ARG A 193 16.89 -9.87 -31.70
N GLU A 194 15.84 -9.06 -31.66
CA GLU A 194 14.58 -9.34 -32.34
C GLU A 194 14.71 -9.43 -33.87
N CYS A 195 15.66 -8.69 -34.47
CA CYS A 195 15.98 -8.78 -35.89
C CYS A 195 16.92 -9.93 -36.25
N GLY A 196 17.38 -10.75 -35.30
CA GLY A 196 18.37 -11.81 -35.53
C GLY A 196 19.77 -11.29 -35.90
N LYS A 197 20.08 -10.04 -35.58
CA LYS A 197 21.36 -9.35 -35.91
C LYS A 197 22.31 -9.23 -34.72
N GLY A 198 22.00 -9.88 -33.60
CA GLY A 198 22.77 -9.85 -32.36
C GLY A 198 21.93 -10.36 -31.19
N GLY A 199 22.26 -9.92 -29.98
CA GLY A 199 21.53 -10.29 -28.77
C GLY A 199 22.10 -11.50 -28.06
N SER A 200 23.40 -11.76 -28.26
CA SER A 200 24.12 -12.79 -27.49
C SER A 200 23.97 -12.51 -25.98
N SER A 201 23.74 -13.58 -25.21
CA SER A 201 23.53 -13.56 -23.75
C SER A 201 22.29 -12.78 -23.25
N ILE A 202 21.30 -12.47 -24.11
CA ILE A 202 20.01 -11.91 -23.68
C ILE A 202 18.99 -13.04 -23.53
N ASP A 203 18.69 -13.40 -22.27
CA ASP A 203 17.67 -14.38 -21.93
C ASP A 203 16.26 -13.90 -22.30
N ASP A 204 15.35 -14.83 -22.56
CA ASP A 204 13.94 -14.52 -22.78
C ASP A 204 13.20 -14.37 -21.44
N LEU A 205 13.42 -13.24 -20.76
CA LEU A 205 12.77 -12.94 -19.49
C LEU A 205 11.24 -13.05 -19.57
N PRO A 206 10.54 -12.55 -20.62
CA PRO A 206 9.11 -12.78 -20.77
C PRO A 206 8.72 -14.26 -20.76
N ALA A 207 9.43 -15.13 -21.47
CA ALA A 207 9.13 -16.56 -21.47
C ALA A 207 9.40 -17.20 -20.09
N ILE A 208 10.56 -16.89 -19.49
CA ILE A 208 10.94 -17.40 -18.16
C ILE A 208 9.90 -17.01 -17.10
N LEU A 209 9.44 -15.76 -17.11
CA LEU A 209 8.43 -15.28 -16.16
C LEU A 209 7.06 -15.93 -16.37
N ASN A 210 6.66 -16.18 -17.63
CA ASN A 210 5.40 -16.87 -17.96
C ASN A 210 5.38 -18.32 -17.47
N GLU A 211 6.52 -18.97 -17.29
CA GLU A 211 6.62 -20.31 -16.70
C GLU A 211 6.81 -20.26 -15.19
N SER A 212 7.69 -19.38 -14.72
CA SER A 212 8.12 -19.32 -13.32
C SER A 212 7.04 -18.78 -12.38
N ILE A 213 6.25 -17.80 -12.82
CA ILE A 213 5.19 -17.22 -11.98
C ILE A 213 4.09 -18.27 -11.71
N PRO A 214 3.50 -18.95 -12.71
CA PRO A 214 2.54 -20.02 -12.43
C PRO A 214 3.08 -21.13 -11.53
N SER A 215 4.34 -21.54 -11.72
CA SER A 215 4.98 -22.55 -10.87
C SER A 215 5.09 -22.09 -9.40
N ALA A 216 5.49 -20.84 -9.18
CA ALA A 216 5.55 -20.25 -7.83
C ALA A 216 4.15 -20.12 -7.20
N THR A 217 3.16 -19.65 -7.96
CA THR A 217 1.75 -19.55 -7.53
C THR A 217 1.20 -20.92 -7.14
N GLN A 218 1.40 -21.94 -7.97
CA GLN A 218 0.96 -23.31 -7.68
C GLN A 218 1.58 -23.84 -6.37
N THR A 219 2.87 -23.58 -6.15
CA THR A 219 3.55 -23.97 -4.91
C THR A 219 2.92 -23.31 -3.68
N VAL A 220 2.49 -22.04 -3.79
CA VAL A 220 1.79 -21.33 -2.72
C VAL A 220 0.38 -21.90 -2.51
N ASP A 221 -0.34 -22.20 -3.58
CA ASP A 221 -1.69 -22.79 -3.53
C ASP A 221 -1.69 -24.18 -2.87
N GLU A 222 -0.71 -25.03 -3.17
CA GLU A 222 -0.54 -26.35 -2.53
C GLU A 222 -0.34 -26.22 -1.01
N ARG A 223 0.44 -25.21 -0.59
CA ARG A 223 0.66 -24.90 0.83
C ARG A 223 -0.58 -24.33 1.50
N LEU A 224 -1.32 -23.45 0.81
CA LEU A 224 -2.60 -22.92 1.29
C LEU A 224 -3.63 -24.03 1.48
N ASN A 225 -3.75 -24.96 0.52
CA ASN A 225 -4.64 -26.12 0.65
C ASN A 225 -4.32 -26.98 1.89
N THR A 226 -3.02 -27.15 2.19
CA THR A 226 -2.58 -27.82 3.42
C THR A 226 -2.98 -27.02 4.67
N CYS A 227 -2.81 -25.69 4.64
CA CYS A 227 -3.24 -24.82 5.73
C CYS A 227 -4.75 -24.89 5.96
N HIS A 228 -5.57 -24.76 4.92
CA HIS A 228 -7.02 -24.85 5.01
C HIS A 228 -7.45 -26.18 5.63
N ARG A 229 -6.91 -27.31 5.15
CA ARG A 229 -7.22 -28.63 5.70
C ARG A 229 -6.91 -28.71 7.19
N LEU A 230 -5.71 -28.32 7.62
CA LEU A 230 -5.32 -28.35 9.03
C LEU A 230 -6.14 -27.38 9.87
N ALA A 231 -6.42 -26.18 9.37
CA ALA A 231 -7.23 -25.19 10.05
C ALA A 231 -8.66 -25.68 10.28
N HIS A 232 -9.27 -26.32 9.27
CA HIS A 232 -10.60 -26.93 9.40
C HIS A 232 -10.61 -28.04 10.46
N GLN A 233 -9.60 -28.92 10.44
CA GLN A 233 -9.47 -30.03 11.40
C GLN A 233 -9.28 -29.51 12.84
N TYR A 234 -8.37 -28.57 13.06
CA TYR A 234 -8.15 -27.98 14.38
C TYR A 234 -9.35 -27.19 14.87
N THR A 235 -10.02 -26.43 13.99
CA THR A 235 -11.25 -25.72 14.36
C THR A 235 -12.32 -26.69 14.82
N ALA A 236 -12.55 -27.78 14.08
CA ALA A 236 -13.54 -28.80 14.44
C ALA A 236 -13.21 -29.51 15.78
N LEU A 237 -11.92 -29.79 16.04
CA LEU A 237 -11.50 -30.35 17.32
C LEU A 237 -11.77 -29.39 18.48
N VAL A 238 -11.41 -28.10 18.33
CA VAL A 238 -11.64 -27.12 19.41
C VAL A 238 -13.13 -26.83 19.59
N GLU A 239 -13.94 -26.84 18.53
CA GLU A 239 -15.41 -26.79 18.63
C GLU A 239 -15.95 -27.98 19.44
N SER A 240 -15.48 -29.20 19.14
CA SER A 240 -15.91 -30.42 19.86
C SER A 240 -15.54 -30.41 21.36
N MET A 241 -14.47 -29.70 21.74
CA MET A 241 -14.09 -29.51 23.15
C MET A 241 -15.05 -28.58 23.90
N GLN A 242 -15.77 -27.70 23.21
CA GLN A 242 -16.76 -26.81 23.85
C GLN A 242 -18.10 -27.49 24.08
N GLU A 243 -18.40 -28.50 23.27
CA GLU A 243 -19.66 -29.24 23.30
C GLU A 243 -19.62 -30.41 24.29
N ASP A 244 -18.44 -31.04 24.47
CA ASP A 244 -18.28 -32.24 25.29
C ASP A 244 -17.11 -32.13 26.30
N GLN A 245 -17.44 -32.24 27.59
CA GLN A 245 -16.48 -32.19 28.69
C GLN A 245 -15.47 -33.35 28.67
N HIS A 246 -15.85 -34.54 28.19
CA HIS A 246 -14.94 -35.67 28.06
C HIS A 246 -13.90 -35.42 26.97
N ARG A 247 -14.32 -34.82 25.85
CA ARG A 247 -13.40 -34.37 24.79
C ARG A 247 -12.49 -33.26 25.29
N TYR A 248 -13.00 -32.30 26.07
CA TYR A 248 -12.17 -31.28 26.69
C TYR A 248 -11.04 -31.88 27.52
N ALA A 249 -11.35 -32.84 28.40
CA ALA A 249 -10.34 -33.49 29.25
C ALA A 249 -9.27 -34.21 28.41
N ARG A 250 -9.67 -34.94 27.35
CA ARG A 250 -8.76 -35.65 26.44
C ARG A 250 -7.88 -34.72 25.61
N LEU A 251 -8.42 -33.59 25.16
CA LEU A 251 -7.78 -32.71 24.16
C LEU A 251 -7.04 -31.50 24.78
N SER A 252 -7.32 -31.15 26.03
CA SER A 252 -6.78 -29.95 26.71
C SER A 252 -5.25 -29.88 26.76
N SER A 253 -4.55 -31.03 26.73
CA SER A 253 -3.08 -31.10 26.75
C SER A 253 -2.42 -30.72 25.41
N PHE A 254 -3.15 -30.79 24.29
CA PHE A 254 -2.58 -30.76 22.95
C PHE A 254 -2.32 -29.35 22.37
N LYS A 255 -2.59 -28.26 23.10
CA LYS A 255 -2.34 -26.88 22.61
C LYS A 255 -2.97 -26.59 21.24
N LEU A 256 -4.17 -27.13 21.00
CA LEU A 256 -4.86 -27.05 19.71
C LEU A 256 -5.18 -25.61 19.28
N LYS A 257 -5.40 -24.70 20.23
CA LYS A 257 -5.63 -23.28 19.90
C LYS A 257 -4.36 -22.63 19.35
N GLU A 258 -3.23 -22.85 20.00
CA GLU A 258 -1.92 -22.35 19.57
C GLU A 258 -1.54 -22.96 18.20
N ALA A 259 -1.84 -24.24 17.98
CA ALA A 259 -1.67 -24.90 16.69
C ALA A 259 -2.56 -24.28 15.60
N LEU A 260 -3.83 -23.99 15.91
CA LEU A 260 -4.75 -23.29 15.00
C LEU A 260 -4.23 -21.89 14.65
N PHE A 261 -3.77 -21.11 15.63
CA PHE A 261 -3.23 -19.77 15.38
C PHE A 261 -1.98 -19.80 14.50
N ASN A 262 -1.12 -20.81 14.66
CA ASN A 262 0.03 -21.02 13.79
C ASN A 262 -0.40 -21.21 12.33
N VAL A 263 -1.33 -22.12 12.07
CA VAL A 263 -1.81 -22.42 10.71
C VAL A 263 -2.49 -21.19 10.10
N ARG A 264 -3.37 -20.50 10.85
CA ARG A 264 -4.04 -19.28 10.38
C ARG A 264 -3.08 -18.14 10.09
N GLN A 265 -2.02 -18.00 10.89
CA GLN A 265 -1.01 -16.98 10.63
C GLN A 265 -0.17 -17.30 9.39
N TYR A 266 0.15 -18.58 9.16
CA TYR A 266 0.87 -19.00 7.97
C TYR A 266 0.02 -18.81 6.72
N GLU A 267 -1.25 -19.21 6.77
CA GLU A 267 -2.27 -18.93 5.75
C GLU A 267 -2.32 -17.44 5.39
N ALA A 268 -2.46 -16.55 6.37
CA ALA A 268 -2.50 -15.11 6.15
C ALA A 268 -1.25 -14.58 5.41
N PHE A 269 -0.06 -15.05 5.78
CA PHE A 269 1.18 -14.64 5.10
C PHE A 269 1.29 -15.21 3.69
N LEU A 270 0.87 -16.46 3.46
CA LEU A 270 0.82 -17.04 2.12
C LEU A 270 -0.16 -16.28 1.21
N CYS A 271 -1.31 -15.85 1.72
CA CYS A 271 -2.26 -15.03 0.97
C CYS A 271 -1.66 -13.68 0.53
N ILE A 272 -0.85 -13.04 1.38
CA ILE A 272 -0.12 -11.81 1.00
C ILE A 272 0.86 -12.10 -0.14
N LEU A 273 1.68 -13.16 -0.01
CA LEU A 273 2.67 -13.53 -1.03
C LEU A 273 2.01 -13.94 -2.35
N LEU A 274 0.87 -14.64 -2.28
CA LEU A 274 0.06 -15.01 -3.45
C LEU A 274 -0.48 -13.77 -4.17
N SER A 275 -1.00 -12.79 -3.42
CA SER A 275 -1.48 -11.53 -3.98
C SER A 275 -0.37 -10.76 -4.70
N ASP A 276 0.83 -10.72 -4.12
CA ASP A 276 2.00 -10.12 -4.75
C ASP A 276 2.44 -10.88 -6.02
N ALA A 277 2.36 -12.21 -6.03
CA ALA A 277 2.65 -13.04 -7.19
C ALA A 277 1.63 -12.84 -8.34
N ILE A 278 0.33 -12.76 -8.01
CA ILE A 278 -0.74 -12.45 -8.96
C ILE A 278 -0.54 -11.06 -9.56
N THR A 279 -0.20 -10.07 -8.74
CA THR A 279 0.13 -8.71 -9.21
C THR A 279 1.31 -8.73 -10.17
N SER A 280 2.33 -9.53 -9.87
CA SER A 280 3.50 -9.71 -10.75
C SER A 280 3.09 -10.32 -12.10
N ALA A 281 2.20 -11.31 -12.11
CA ALA A 281 1.66 -11.89 -13.34
C ALA A 281 0.94 -10.84 -14.21
N GLN A 282 0.11 -10.00 -13.58
CA GLN A 282 -0.63 -8.94 -14.26
C GLN A 282 0.30 -7.88 -14.89
N GLU A 283 1.34 -7.45 -14.16
CA GLU A 283 2.31 -6.48 -14.69
C GLU A 283 3.17 -7.10 -15.81
N VAL A 284 3.56 -8.38 -15.72
CA VAL A 284 4.29 -9.08 -16.80
C VAL A 284 3.47 -9.13 -18.08
N GLU A 285 2.19 -9.51 -18.02
CA GLU A 285 1.35 -9.62 -19.22
C GLU A 285 1.14 -8.24 -19.87
N LYS A 286 0.88 -7.22 -19.05
CA LYS A 286 0.80 -5.82 -19.51
C LYS A 286 2.10 -5.36 -20.18
N MET A 287 3.25 -5.60 -19.56
CA MET A 287 4.55 -5.22 -20.12
C MET A 287 4.88 -5.98 -21.40
N LYS A 288 4.49 -7.25 -21.52
CA LYS A 288 4.67 -8.07 -22.72
C LYS A 288 3.89 -7.53 -23.91
N VAL A 289 2.62 -7.18 -23.71
CA VAL A 289 1.81 -6.51 -24.75
C VAL A 289 2.44 -5.19 -25.19
N GLN A 290 2.86 -4.36 -24.22
CA GLN A 290 3.52 -3.08 -24.51
C GLN A 290 4.86 -3.25 -25.23
N PHE A 291 5.64 -4.26 -24.86
CA PHE A 291 6.94 -4.57 -25.46
C PHE A 291 6.76 -4.99 -26.91
N ALA A 292 5.83 -5.91 -27.19
CA ALA A 292 5.53 -6.35 -28.55
C ALA A 292 5.06 -5.18 -29.44
N ALA A 293 4.13 -4.36 -28.96
CA ALA A 293 3.63 -3.20 -29.70
C ALA A 293 4.73 -2.15 -29.96
N THR A 294 5.57 -1.87 -28.96
CA THR A 294 6.70 -0.92 -29.11
C THR A 294 7.73 -1.46 -30.09
N MET A 295 8.02 -2.76 -30.04
CA MET A 295 8.95 -3.43 -30.94
C MET A 295 8.45 -3.42 -32.39
N GLU A 296 7.16 -3.68 -32.61
CA GLU A 296 6.54 -3.60 -33.94
C GLU A 296 6.57 -2.17 -34.49
N HIS A 297 6.21 -1.17 -33.66
CA HIS A 297 6.28 0.22 -34.06
C HIS A 297 7.71 0.65 -34.43
N LEU A 298 8.71 0.19 -33.67
CA LEU A 298 10.10 0.43 -33.98
C LEU A 298 10.54 -0.27 -35.28
N LYS A 299 10.14 -1.54 -35.51
CA LYS A 299 10.38 -2.25 -36.78
C LYS A 299 9.82 -1.44 -37.96
N ASN A 300 8.58 -1.00 -37.89
CA ASN A 300 7.93 -0.20 -38.95
C ASN A 300 8.59 1.17 -39.17
N THR A 301 9.17 1.76 -38.13
CA THR A 301 9.84 3.07 -38.21
C THR A 301 11.23 2.98 -38.84
N VAL A 302 11.96 1.90 -38.57
CA VAL A 302 13.34 1.65 -39.05
C VAL A 302 13.37 0.92 -40.40
N GLN A 303 12.39 0.06 -40.67
CA GLN A 303 12.33 -0.74 -41.89
C GLN A 303 12.00 0.15 -43.10
N ASN A 304 12.78 -0.01 -44.18
CA ASN A 304 12.61 0.66 -45.48
C ASN A 304 12.79 2.18 -45.53
N LYS A 305 13.41 2.82 -44.53
CA LYS A 305 13.75 4.26 -44.59
C LYS A 305 15.25 4.50 -44.85
N VAL A 306 15.57 5.38 -45.81
CA VAL A 306 16.95 5.79 -46.17
C VAL A 306 17.55 6.72 -45.10
N SER A 307 16.71 7.44 -44.36
CA SER A 307 17.11 8.29 -43.24
C SER A 307 16.06 8.18 -42.13
N ILE A 308 16.54 8.11 -40.89
CA ILE A 308 15.73 7.90 -39.69
C ILE A 308 15.88 9.13 -38.80
N ASP A 309 14.77 9.76 -38.42
CA ASP A 309 14.83 10.85 -37.45
C ASP A 309 15.09 10.28 -36.04
N THR A 310 16.25 10.65 -35.48
CA THR A 310 16.63 10.31 -34.11
C THR A 310 15.58 10.72 -33.07
N LYS A 311 14.80 11.78 -33.33
CA LYS A 311 13.73 12.25 -32.43
C LYS A 311 12.56 11.29 -32.35
N GLU A 312 12.31 10.50 -33.41
CA GLU A 312 11.25 9.50 -33.44
C GLU A 312 11.71 8.18 -32.84
N VAL A 313 12.95 7.75 -33.14
CA VAL A 313 13.44 6.41 -32.80
C VAL A 313 14.05 6.29 -31.40
N PHE A 314 14.75 7.32 -30.92
CA PHE A 314 15.40 7.26 -29.59
C PHE A 314 14.40 7.06 -28.44
N PRO A 315 13.23 7.73 -28.41
CA PRO A 315 12.21 7.45 -27.41
C PRO A 315 11.74 5.99 -27.38
N LEU A 316 11.65 5.33 -28.54
CA LEU A 316 11.22 3.94 -28.64
C LEU A 316 12.27 2.98 -28.08
N PHE A 317 13.56 3.20 -28.36
CA PHE A 317 14.62 2.41 -27.74
C PHE A 317 14.64 2.57 -26.22
N VAL A 318 14.46 3.80 -25.72
CA VAL A 318 14.36 4.05 -24.28
C VAL A 318 13.14 3.35 -23.67
N ALA A 319 12.00 3.35 -24.37
CA ALA A 319 10.79 2.66 -23.94
C ALA A 319 11.03 1.14 -23.82
N LEU A 320 11.65 0.51 -24.82
CA LEU A 320 12.03 -0.91 -24.78
C LEU A 320 12.96 -1.22 -23.60
N SER A 321 13.96 -0.38 -23.36
CA SER A 321 14.87 -0.54 -22.23
C SER A 321 14.16 -0.45 -20.87
N ASN A 322 13.22 0.48 -20.72
CA ASN A 322 12.45 0.60 -19.48
C ASN A 322 11.51 -0.60 -19.27
N LEU A 323 10.84 -1.08 -20.33
CA LEU A 323 10.00 -2.29 -20.26
C LEU A 323 10.84 -3.53 -19.90
N TRP A 324 12.03 -3.65 -20.48
CA TRP A 324 12.95 -4.74 -20.15
C TRP A 324 13.45 -4.70 -18.70
N SER A 325 13.77 -3.50 -18.21
CA SER A 325 14.10 -3.29 -16.80
C SER A 325 12.91 -3.67 -15.89
N GLY A 326 11.68 -3.47 -16.38
CA GLY A 326 10.46 -3.97 -15.75
C GLY A 326 10.45 -5.49 -15.58
N PHE A 327 10.74 -6.27 -16.63
CA PHE A 327 10.87 -7.72 -16.50
C PHE A 327 11.98 -8.14 -15.52
N GLN A 328 13.13 -7.47 -15.54
CA GLN A 328 14.22 -7.72 -14.58
C GLN A 328 13.77 -7.47 -13.13
N ASN A 329 12.98 -6.41 -12.91
CA ASN A 329 12.39 -6.12 -11.60
C ASN A 329 11.44 -7.24 -11.14
N GLU A 330 10.59 -7.77 -12.03
CA GLU A 330 9.70 -8.89 -11.70
C GLU A 330 10.45 -10.18 -11.37
N MET A 331 11.57 -10.46 -12.05
CA MET A 331 12.42 -11.61 -11.71
C MET A 331 12.95 -11.53 -10.27
N VAL A 332 13.38 -10.34 -9.85
CA VAL A 332 13.88 -10.11 -8.48
C VAL A 332 12.75 -10.24 -7.45
N LEU A 333 11.57 -9.69 -7.76
CA LEU A 333 10.39 -9.83 -6.91
C LEU A 333 9.97 -11.28 -6.76
N LEU A 334 9.89 -12.04 -7.87
CA LEU A 334 9.54 -13.45 -7.83
C LEU A 334 10.54 -14.27 -7.01
N SER A 335 11.85 -14.03 -7.20
CA SER A 335 12.89 -14.68 -6.39
C SER A 335 12.72 -14.38 -4.90
N PHE A 336 12.41 -13.13 -4.55
CA PHE A 336 12.13 -12.73 -3.17
C PHE A 336 10.90 -13.45 -2.60
N LEU A 337 9.78 -13.49 -3.34
CA LEU A 337 8.56 -14.16 -2.92
C LEU A 337 8.77 -15.66 -2.71
N THR A 338 9.43 -16.35 -3.66
CA THR A 338 9.74 -17.78 -3.54
C THR A 338 10.64 -18.07 -2.33
N ASN A 339 11.65 -17.23 -2.09
CA ASN A 339 12.52 -17.36 -0.91
C ASN A 339 11.75 -17.15 0.40
N MET A 340 10.84 -16.17 0.45
CA MET A 340 9.96 -15.95 1.61
C MET A 340 9.06 -17.15 1.85
N THR A 341 8.40 -17.67 0.82
CA THR A 341 7.54 -18.87 0.89
C THR A 341 8.33 -20.07 1.44
N ASN A 342 9.52 -20.33 0.92
CA ASN A 342 10.37 -21.43 1.39
C ASN A 342 10.78 -21.25 2.86
N ASN A 343 11.23 -20.06 3.24
CA ASN A 343 11.67 -19.79 4.61
C ASN A 343 10.51 -19.76 5.62
N LEU A 344 9.28 -19.46 5.22
CA LEU A 344 8.12 -19.54 6.12
C LEU A 344 7.73 -20.99 6.44
N GLN A 345 8.02 -21.93 5.54
CA GLN A 345 7.66 -23.35 5.69
C GLN A 345 8.15 -23.96 7.00
N GLN A 346 9.38 -23.62 7.41
CA GLN A 346 10.02 -24.18 8.60
C GLN A 346 9.20 -23.95 9.88
N PHE A 347 8.37 -22.90 9.92
CA PHE A 347 7.54 -22.59 11.09
C PHE A 347 6.23 -23.39 11.14
N SER A 348 5.88 -24.07 10.05
CA SER A 348 4.71 -24.96 9.93
C SER A 348 5.05 -26.43 10.21
N GLU A 349 6.34 -26.81 10.22
CA GLU A 349 6.80 -28.18 10.48
C GLU A 349 6.42 -28.69 11.88
N ILE A 350 6.17 -27.77 12.82
CA ILE A 350 5.70 -28.13 14.17
C ILE A 350 4.37 -28.90 14.14
N GLN A 351 3.55 -28.71 13.11
CA GLN A 351 2.25 -29.37 12.99
C GLN A 351 2.40 -30.87 12.76
N SER A 352 3.33 -31.31 11.90
CA SER A 352 3.57 -32.74 11.65
C SER A 352 4.23 -33.42 12.85
N GLN A 353 4.97 -32.68 13.68
CA GLN A 353 5.59 -33.20 14.90
C GLN A 353 4.56 -33.39 16.02
N LEU A 354 3.62 -32.45 16.17
CA LEU A 354 2.59 -32.50 17.21
C LEU A 354 1.41 -33.40 16.86
N PHE A 355 1.01 -33.37 15.58
CA PHE A 355 -0.15 -34.08 15.07
C PHE A 355 0.20 -34.85 13.80
N PRO A 356 0.93 -35.98 13.92
CA PRO A 356 1.03 -36.95 12.83
C PRO A 356 -0.37 -37.32 12.31
N GLU A 357 -0.46 -37.67 11.03
CA GLU A 357 -1.74 -37.89 10.35
C GLU A 357 -2.58 -38.98 11.02
N GLU A 358 -1.94 -40.03 11.55
CA GLU A 358 -2.60 -41.12 12.27
C GLU A 358 -3.22 -40.64 13.58
N VAL A 359 -2.48 -39.80 14.32
CA VAL A 359 -2.94 -39.21 15.59
C VAL A 359 -4.12 -38.29 15.30
N LEU A 360 -3.98 -37.41 14.31
CA LEU A 360 -5.03 -36.46 13.95
C LEU A 360 -6.31 -37.17 13.50
N THR A 361 -6.19 -38.25 12.72
CA THR A 361 -7.32 -39.07 12.29
C THR A 361 -8.05 -39.69 13.48
N SER A 362 -7.31 -40.24 14.46
CA SER A 362 -7.93 -40.81 15.67
C SER A 362 -8.61 -39.75 16.55
N LEU A 363 -8.06 -38.54 16.64
CA LEU A 363 -8.68 -37.44 17.38
C LEU A 363 -9.98 -36.94 16.73
N LEU A 364 -10.06 -37.05 15.40
CA LEU A 364 -11.21 -36.65 14.58
C LEU A 364 -12.31 -37.72 14.49
N GLU A 365 -12.11 -38.92 15.05
CA GLU A 365 -13.15 -39.94 15.09
C GLU A 365 -14.45 -39.39 15.70
N GLY A 366 -15.54 -39.47 14.95
CA GLY A 366 -16.85 -38.94 15.35
C GLY A 366 -16.99 -37.41 15.31
N VAL A 367 -16.06 -36.68 14.69
CA VAL A 367 -16.13 -35.23 14.49
C VAL A 367 -16.43 -34.92 13.03
N THR A 368 -17.46 -34.11 12.79
CA THR A 368 -17.71 -33.55 11.45
C THR A 368 -16.76 -32.39 11.20
N VAL A 369 -15.78 -32.59 10.33
CA VAL A 369 -14.88 -31.51 9.90
C VAL A 369 -15.58 -30.70 8.81
N LYS A 370 -15.84 -29.42 9.11
CA LYS A 370 -16.42 -28.46 8.17
C LYS A 370 -15.34 -27.56 7.59
N SER A 371 -15.48 -27.17 6.33
CA SER A 371 -14.69 -26.07 5.74
C SER A 371 -15.18 -24.71 6.25
N ASP A 372 -14.38 -23.66 6.08
CA ASP A 372 -14.82 -22.30 6.40
C ASP A 372 -15.97 -21.85 5.49
N GLU A 373 -15.94 -22.23 4.22
CA GLU A 373 -17.03 -21.98 3.28
C GLU A 373 -18.31 -22.72 3.68
N GLU A 374 -18.19 -23.94 4.22
CA GLU A 374 -19.33 -24.69 4.75
C GLU A 374 -19.90 -24.01 5.99
N ARG A 375 -19.06 -23.56 6.94
CA ARG A 375 -19.50 -22.78 8.11
C ARG A 375 -20.24 -21.49 7.71
N ILE A 376 -19.73 -20.78 6.70
CA ILE A 376 -20.38 -19.58 6.16
C ILE A 376 -21.72 -19.96 5.51
N ARG A 377 -21.75 -21.05 4.73
CA ARG A 377 -22.95 -21.52 4.01
C ARG A 377 -24.09 -21.93 4.95
N GLU A 378 -23.78 -22.56 6.08
CA GLU A 378 -24.77 -22.95 7.09
C GLU A 378 -25.52 -21.76 7.70
N THR A 379 -24.91 -20.57 7.67
CA THR A 379 -25.52 -19.34 8.19
C THR A 379 -26.10 -18.45 7.09
N MET A 380 -26.08 -18.89 5.84
CA MET A 380 -26.71 -18.17 4.74
C MET A 380 -28.21 -18.06 4.97
N GLY A 381 -28.75 -16.86 4.75
CA GLY A 381 -30.17 -16.55 5.02
C GLY A 381 -30.49 -16.19 6.48
N THR A 382 -29.54 -16.33 7.41
CA THR A 382 -29.72 -15.91 8.81
C THR A 382 -29.28 -14.45 9.02
N ARG A 383 -30.18 -13.50 8.73
CA ARG A 383 -29.89 -12.06 8.82
C ARG A 383 -30.31 -11.46 10.18
N VAL A 384 -29.52 -10.51 10.68
CA VAL A 384 -29.93 -9.69 11.82
C VAL A 384 -31.07 -8.75 11.43
N ASN A 385 -32.01 -8.52 12.35
CA ASN A 385 -33.07 -7.55 12.13
C ASN A 385 -32.62 -6.18 12.64
N VAL A 386 -32.49 -5.21 11.74
CA VAL A 386 -32.04 -3.85 12.06
C VAL A 386 -32.93 -3.18 13.11
N SER A 387 -34.23 -3.50 13.12
CA SER A 387 -35.17 -2.93 14.08
C SER A 387 -34.94 -3.35 15.53
N ASP A 388 -34.22 -4.46 15.76
CA ASP A 388 -33.92 -4.97 17.11
C ASP A 388 -32.87 -4.10 17.83
N PHE A 389 -32.04 -3.37 17.08
CA PHE A 389 -30.94 -2.55 17.62
C PHE A 389 -30.90 -1.15 16.97
N LYS A 390 -31.80 -0.26 17.40
CA LYS A 390 -31.93 1.11 16.85
C LYS A 390 -30.67 1.98 16.98
N ASN A 391 -29.78 1.67 17.93
CA ASN A 391 -28.57 2.44 18.19
C ASN A 391 -27.32 1.88 17.49
N GLN A 392 -27.47 0.81 16.69
CA GLN A 392 -26.36 0.12 16.04
C GLN A 392 -26.43 0.33 14.52
N GLU A 393 -25.29 0.60 13.90
CA GLU A 393 -25.19 0.77 12.44
C GLU A 393 -24.88 -0.58 11.79
N TRP A 394 -25.87 -1.17 11.13
CA TRP A 394 -25.71 -2.43 10.38
C TRP A 394 -25.57 -2.16 8.89
N LEU A 395 -24.49 -2.67 8.30
CA LEU A 395 -24.18 -2.57 6.88
C LEU A 395 -24.53 -3.88 6.16
N PHE A 396 -25.13 -3.74 4.98
CA PHE A 396 -25.51 -4.86 4.13
C PHE A 396 -25.18 -4.58 2.66
N PRO A 397 -25.07 -5.64 1.82
CA PRO A 397 -24.74 -5.49 0.41
C PRO A 397 -25.72 -4.60 -0.35
N GLU A 398 -27.01 -4.60 0.02
CA GLU A 398 -28.03 -3.85 -0.72
C GLU A 398 -28.03 -2.35 -0.37
N THR A 399 -27.49 -1.97 0.78
CA THR A 399 -27.60 -0.61 1.33
C THR A 399 -26.28 0.16 1.33
N THR A 400 -25.15 -0.51 1.08
CA THR A 400 -23.81 0.05 1.27
C THR A 400 -23.02 0.05 -0.03
N ASP A 401 -22.53 1.21 -0.46
CA ASP A 401 -21.64 1.30 -1.61
C ASP A 401 -20.27 0.70 -1.29
N ASN A 402 -19.66 0.01 -2.26
CA ASN A 402 -18.37 -0.67 -2.12
C ASN A 402 -18.34 -1.66 -0.94
N PHE A 403 -19.44 -2.39 -0.70
CA PHE A 403 -19.55 -3.36 0.40
C PHE A 403 -18.39 -4.36 0.45
N ASP A 404 -17.95 -4.86 -0.71
CA ASP A 404 -16.83 -5.82 -0.81
C ASP A 404 -15.45 -5.21 -0.51
N GLN A 405 -15.35 -3.88 -0.45
CA GLN A 405 -14.13 -3.16 -0.12
C GLN A 405 -14.09 -2.69 1.34
N LEU A 406 -15.10 -3.04 2.14
CA LEU A 406 -15.14 -2.70 3.55
C LEU A 406 -13.99 -3.40 4.30
N LEU A 407 -13.26 -2.61 5.09
CA LEU A 407 -12.15 -3.12 5.91
C LEU A 407 -12.70 -3.75 7.18
N ILE A 408 -12.90 -5.07 7.12
CA ILE A 408 -13.38 -5.87 8.24
C ILE A 408 -12.22 -6.09 9.22
N GLN A 409 -12.48 -5.81 10.50
CA GLN A 409 -11.51 -6.02 11.56
C GLN A 409 -11.21 -7.51 11.77
N TYR A 410 -10.07 -7.78 12.44
CA TYR A 410 -9.70 -9.13 12.86
C TYR A 410 -9.58 -10.12 11.70
N HIS A 411 -9.13 -9.66 10.52
CA HIS A 411 -9.03 -10.46 9.29
C HIS A 411 -10.33 -11.21 8.91
N GLY A 412 -11.50 -10.63 9.21
CA GLY A 412 -12.78 -11.27 8.88
C GLY A 412 -13.18 -12.43 9.81
N PHE A 413 -12.45 -12.65 10.91
CA PHE A 413 -12.88 -13.59 11.94
C PHE A 413 -14.04 -13.02 12.76
N CYS A 414 -14.87 -13.92 13.29
CA CYS A 414 -16.00 -13.59 14.14
C CYS A 414 -15.54 -12.85 15.41
N ALA A 415 -15.92 -11.57 15.50
CA ALA A 415 -15.49 -10.68 16.58
C ALA A 415 -15.94 -11.16 17.97
N HIS A 416 -17.08 -11.84 18.06
CA HIS A 416 -17.58 -12.44 19.30
C HIS A 416 -16.84 -13.73 19.68
N ALA A 417 -16.55 -14.60 18.71
CA ALA A 417 -15.92 -15.90 18.97
C ALA A 417 -14.49 -15.76 19.51
N ILE A 418 -13.75 -14.75 19.04
CA ILE A 418 -12.41 -14.45 19.53
C ILE A 418 -12.46 -14.17 21.04
N GLY A 419 -13.27 -13.20 21.47
CA GLY A 419 -13.30 -12.78 22.86
C GLY A 419 -13.92 -13.85 23.77
N ALA A 420 -15.10 -14.35 23.40
CA ALA A 420 -15.86 -15.27 24.24
C ALA A 420 -15.22 -16.65 24.35
N LYS A 421 -14.59 -17.13 23.26
CA LYS A 421 -14.14 -18.53 23.12
C LYS A 421 -12.64 -18.68 22.87
N GLY A 422 -11.95 -17.61 22.46
CA GLY A 422 -10.57 -17.68 21.99
C GLY A 422 -10.45 -18.47 20.69
N LEU A 423 -11.43 -18.31 19.78
CA LEU A 423 -11.53 -19.05 18.52
C LEU A 423 -11.53 -18.12 17.32
N THR A 424 -10.78 -18.48 16.29
CA THR A 424 -10.72 -17.80 14.99
C THR A 424 -11.71 -18.45 14.01
N LEU A 425 -13.01 -18.28 14.26
CA LEU A 425 -14.06 -18.75 13.36
C LEU A 425 -14.28 -17.76 12.22
N PRO A 426 -14.53 -18.20 10.98
CA PRO A 426 -14.84 -17.30 9.88
C PRO A 426 -16.13 -16.52 10.18
N GLY A 427 -16.12 -15.22 9.89
CA GLY A 427 -17.32 -14.39 9.92
C GLY A 427 -18.06 -14.46 8.59
N ASN A 428 -19.39 -14.42 8.63
CA ASN A 428 -20.24 -14.34 7.45
C ASN A 428 -20.79 -12.90 7.30
N PRO A 429 -20.31 -12.11 6.33
CA PRO A 429 -20.83 -10.77 6.07
C PRO A 429 -22.33 -10.71 5.74
N ALA A 430 -22.92 -11.80 5.22
CA ALA A 430 -24.34 -11.87 4.85
C ALA A 430 -25.29 -11.83 6.06
N ILE A 431 -24.78 -12.14 7.27
CA ILE A 431 -25.54 -11.98 8.52
C ILE A 431 -25.82 -10.50 8.79
N GLY A 432 -24.89 -9.63 8.39
CA GLY A 432 -24.85 -8.19 8.64
C GLY A 432 -23.50 -7.80 9.24
N ILE A 433 -22.89 -6.76 8.69
CA ILE A 433 -21.65 -6.17 9.24
C ILE A 433 -22.05 -5.11 10.25
N LEU A 434 -21.57 -5.22 11.48
CA LEU A 434 -21.78 -4.18 12.49
C LEU A 434 -20.67 -3.13 12.40
N LYS A 435 -21.05 -1.88 12.16
CA LYS A 435 -20.14 -0.74 12.22
C LYS A 435 -20.22 -0.09 13.61
N HIS A 436 -19.09 -0.07 14.32
CA HIS A 436 -18.97 0.55 15.64
C HIS A 436 -17.65 1.30 15.74
N LYS A 437 -17.70 2.59 16.11
CA LYS A 437 -16.52 3.49 16.19
C LYS A 437 -15.66 3.46 14.92
N GLU A 438 -16.29 3.58 13.75
CA GLU A 438 -15.65 3.54 12.42
C GLU A 438 -14.94 2.21 12.07
N ARG A 439 -15.22 1.13 12.79
CA ARG A 439 -14.68 -0.21 12.54
C ARG A 439 -15.79 -1.18 12.20
N CYS A 440 -15.54 -2.05 11.23
CA CYS A 440 -16.50 -3.04 10.74
C CYS A 440 -16.21 -4.41 11.34
N TYR A 441 -17.23 -5.08 11.88
CA TYR A 441 -17.13 -6.39 12.52
C TYR A 441 -18.10 -7.39 11.88
N VAL A 442 -17.64 -8.64 11.77
CA VAL A 442 -18.41 -9.77 11.24
C VAL A 442 -18.58 -10.86 12.30
N PHE A 443 -19.54 -11.76 12.06
CA PHE A 443 -19.97 -12.76 13.02
C PHE A 443 -20.16 -14.13 12.37
N SER A 444 -19.93 -15.19 13.14
CA SER A 444 -20.09 -16.57 12.69
C SER A 444 -21.54 -17.06 12.76
N SER A 445 -22.41 -16.36 13.50
CA SER A 445 -23.85 -16.67 13.61
C SER A 445 -24.65 -15.43 13.98
N LYS A 446 -25.98 -15.48 13.77
CA LYS A 446 -26.90 -14.42 14.16
C LYS A 446 -26.88 -14.18 15.67
N GLU A 447 -26.79 -15.24 16.47
CA GLU A 447 -26.74 -15.18 17.93
C GLU A 447 -25.48 -14.45 18.40
N ALA A 448 -24.33 -14.78 17.79
CA ALA A 448 -23.07 -14.11 18.07
C ALA A 448 -23.15 -12.60 17.74
N ALA A 449 -23.81 -12.25 16.63
CA ALA A 449 -24.05 -10.87 16.24
C ALA A 449 -24.93 -10.12 17.26
N TYR A 450 -26.01 -10.76 17.74
CA TYR A 450 -26.92 -10.17 18.73
C TYR A 450 -26.25 -9.98 20.08
N ILE A 451 -25.49 -10.97 20.55
CA ILE A 451 -24.76 -10.89 21.81
C ILE A 451 -23.72 -9.77 21.76
N PHE A 452 -22.99 -9.66 20.64
CA PHE A 452 -22.02 -8.59 20.46
C PHE A 452 -22.68 -7.21 20.39
N ALA A 453 -23.82 -7.08 19.69
CA ALA A 453 -24.52 -5.82 19.52
C ALA A 453 -25.12 -5.23 20.82
N GLN A 454 -25.31 -6.05 21.85
CA GLN A 454 -25.73 -5.59 23.18
C GLN A 454 -24.65 -4.73 23.86
N ASP A 455 -23.38 -5.13 23.74
CA ASP A 455 -22.25 -4.40 24.31
C ASP A 455 -20.97 -4.60 23.46
N PRO A 456 -20.83 -3.87 22.34
CA PRO A 456 -19.67 -4.02 21.45
C PRO A 456 -18.35 -3.73 22.14
N ASP A 457 -18.32 -2.74 23.05
CA ASP A 457 -17.10 -2.30 23.72
C ASP A 457 -16.53 -3.37 24.64
N LYS A 458 -17.39 -4.11 25.35
CA LYS A 458 -16.99 -5.27 26.16
C LYS A 458 -16.30 -6.34 25.33
N PHE A 459 -16.84 -6.70 24.17
CA PHE A 459 -16.24 -7.76 23.34
C PHE A 459 -14.97 -7.29 22.63
N ILE A 460 -14.90 -6.01 22.24
CA ILE A 460 -13.65 -5.42 21.74
C ILE A 460 -12.56 -5.50 22.82
N GLN A 461 -12.88 -5.16 24.07
CA GLN A 461 -11.93 -5.30 25.18
C GLN A 461 -11.55 -6.77 25.42
N LEU A 462 -12.53 -7.68 25.35
CA LEU A 462 -12.28 -9.10 25.55
C LEU A 462 -11.36 -9.69 24.45
N ASN A 463 -11.47 -9.21 23.21
CA ASN A 463 -10.55 -9.58 22.13
C ASN A 463 -9.13 -9.11 22.43
N VAL A 464 -8.98 -7.90 22.98
CA VAL A 464 -7.69 -7.36 23.42
C VAL A 464 -7.10 -8.20 24.56
N GLU A 465 -7.90 -8.54 25.58
CA GLU A 465 -7.42 -9.39 26.68
C GLU A 465 -7.02 -10.78 26.20
N LYS A 466 -7.77 -11.37 25.26
CA LYS A 466 -7.40 -12.65 24.65
C LYS A 466 -6.10 -12.57 23.85
N ALA A 467 -5.84 -11.46 23.16
CA ALA A 467 -4.57 -11.25 22.47
C ALA A 467 -3.39 -11.01 23.42
N LYS A 468 -3.62 -10.51 24.63
CA LYS A 468 -2.59 -10.45 25.68
C LYS A 468 -2.26 -11.83 26.23
N GLU A 469 -3.26 -12.69 26.43
CA GLU A 469 -3.06 -14.09 26.83
C GLU A 469 -2.38 -14.92 25.75
N HIS A 470 -2.70 -14.66 24.47
CA HIS A 470 -2.19 -15.36 23.31
C HIS A 470 -1.54 -14.36 22.35
N ALA A 471 -0.24 -14.11 22.55
CA ALA A 471 0.51 -13.10 21.81
C ALA A 471 0.53 -13.32 20.29
N GLU A 472 0.27 -14.55 19.84
CA GLU A 472 0.10 -14.93 18.44
C GLU A 472 -1.08 -14.18 17.80
N LEU A 473 -2.14 -13.90 18.56
CA LEU A 473 -3.32 -13.21 18.06
C LEU A 473 -3.05 -11.72 17.77
N ILE A 474 -2.00 -11.13 18.35
CA ILE A 474 -1.75 -9.69 18.19
C ILE A 474 -1.53 -9.33 16.72
N LEU A 475 -0.64 -10.05 16.03
CA LEU A 475 -0.41 -9.81 14.61
C LEU A 475 -1.50 -10.46 13.75
N LEU A 476 -1.97 -11.65 14.11
CA LEU A 476 -3.03 -12.34 13.37
C LEU A 476 -4.36 -11.57 13.37
N LEU A 477 -4.61 -10.68 14.32
CA LEU A 477 -5.83 -9.87 14.37
C LEU A 477 -5.58 -8.38 14.07
N GLU A 478 -4.37 -8.02 13.62
CA GLU A 478 -3.95 -6.64 13.33
C GLU A 478 -4.12 -5.66 14.48
N LEU A 479 -3.80 -6.07 15.72
CA LEU A 479 -4.02 -5.26 16.92
C LEU A 479 -2.87 -4.29 17.23
N TYR A 480 -1.93 -4.08 16.31
CA TYR A 480 -0.71 -3.28 16.52
C TYR A 480 -0.97 -1.84 16.96
N HIS A 481 -2.06 -1.22 16.50
CA HIS A 481 -2.48 0.13 16.91
C HIS A 481 -2.96 0.21 18.37
N GLN A 482 -3.44 -0.90 18.94
CA GLN A 482 -3.81 -0.99 20.35
C GLN A 482 -2.62 -1.34 21.23
N PHE A 483 -1.52 -1.78 20.62
CA PHE A 483 -0.27 -2.10 21.27
C PHE A 483 0.89 -1.38 20.58
N GLU A 484 0.86 -0.04 20.50
CA GLU A 484 1.91 0.76 19.84
C GLU A 484 3.33 0.44 20.37
N TYR A 485 3.43 -0.03 21.62
CA TYR A 485 4.68 -0.49 22.22
C TYR A 485 5.17 -1.86 21.69
N LEU A 486 4.32 -2.68 21.07
CA LEU A 486 4.63 -3.99 20.48
C LEU A 486 5.03 -3.92 19.02
N ALA A 487 4.56 -2.91 18.27
CA ALA A 487 4.82 -2.78 16.85
C ALA A 487 6.34 -2.74 16.57
N PRO A 488 6.87 -3.65 15.75
CA PRO A 488 8.18 -3.47 15.16
C PRO A 488 8.19 -2.22 14.27
N TYR A 489 9.37 -1.64 14.08
CA TYR A 489 9.62 -0.33 13.45
C TYR A 489 8.95 -0.08 12.08
N LYS A 490 8.47 -1.11 11.36
CA LYS A 490 7.91 -0.98 10.00
C LYS A 490 6.37 -0.90 9.95
N GLN A 491 5.63 -1.71 10.72
CA GLN A 491 4.16 -1.75 10.65
C GLN A 491 3.48 -0.48 11.22
N ALA A 492 4.14 0.21 12.16
CA ALA A 492 3.66 1.50 12.68
C ALA A 492 3.55 2.60 11.60
N ARG A 493 4.24 2.47 10.45
CA ARG A 493 4.17 3.46 9.35
C ARG A 493 2.92 3.35 8.47
N ASN A 494 2.25 2.20 8.43
CA ASN A 494 1.13 1.96 7.50
C ASN A 494 -0.27 2.13 8.13
N ALA A 495 -0.37 2.26 9.46
CA ALA A 495 -1.65 2.43 10.16
C ALA A 495 -2.51 3.62 9.66
N GLY A 496 -1.89 4.63 9.02
CA GLY A 496 -2.59 5.81 8.50
C GLY A 496 -3.23 5.68 7.11
N LYS A 497 -3.03 4.56 6.39
CA LYS A 497 -3.57 4.39 5.01
C LYS A 497 -4.92 3.66 4.92
N TYR A 498 -5.43 3.13 6.02
CA TYR A 498 -6.53 2.14 6.02
C TYR A 498 -7.88 2.65 6.58
N LEU A 499 -8.14 3.96 6.59
CA LEU A 499 -9.49 4.47 6.88
C LEU A 499 -10.19 4.90 5.58
N MET A 500 -10.67 3.92 4.81
CA MET A 500 -11.65 4.20 3.77
C MET A 500 -13.01 4.38 4.43
N LYS A 501 -13.65 5.54 4.23
CA LYS A 501 -14.96 5.85 4.81
C LYS A 501 -16.05 5.09 4.03
N PRO A 502 -16.85 4.22 4.68
CA PRO A 502 -18.05 3.66 4.06
C PRO A 502 -19.02 4.79 3.72
N THR A 503 -19.53 4.84 2.49
CA THR A 503 -20.61 5.77 2.11
C THR A 503 -21.92 5.01 2.22
N THR A 504 -22.68 5.26 3.28
CA THR A 504 -24.02 4.67 3.47
C THR A 504 -25.04 5.47 2.69
N LYS A 505 -25.88 4.80 1.89
CA LYS A 505 -27.04 5.44 1.25
C LYS A 505 -28.20 5.50 2.24
N CYS A 506 -28.74 6.69 2.44
CA CYS A 506 -29.96 6.91 3.20
C CYS A 506 -31.06 7.44 2.28
N ASP A 507 -32.25 6.83 2.34
CA ASP A 507 -33.43 7.37 1.67
C ASP A 507 -33.85 8.66 2.38
N SER A 508 -33.81 9.77 1.65
CA SER A 508 -34.33 11.06 2.08
C SER A 508 -35.66 11.30 1.37
N GLY A 509 -36.77 11.07 2.07
CA GLY A 509 -38.10 11.48 1.60
C GLY A 509 -38.35 12.94 1.93
N THR A 510 -38.40 13.81 0.93
CA THR A 510 -38.84 15.19 1.11
C THR A 510 -40.35 15.24 0.94
N GLN A 511 -41.09 15.50 2.03
CA GLN A 511 -42.49 15.90 1.92
C GLN A 511 -42.51 17.27 1.25
N THR A 512 -43.29 17.44 0.18
CA THR A 512 -43.44 18.72 -0.50
C THR A 512 -43.96 19.75 0.50
N ASP A 513 -43.13 20.74 0.84
CA ASP A 513 -43.54 21.82 1.73
C ASP A 513 -44.75 22.54 1.12
N THR A 514 -45.89 22.49 1.81
CA THR A 514 -47.12 23.19 1.40
C THR A 514 -46.97 24.72 1.49
N HIS A 515 -45.91 25.20 2.15
CA HIS A 515 -45.59 26.60 2.32
C HIS A 515 -44.09 26.84 2.13
N ILE A 516 -43.67 27.13 0.89
CA ILE A 516 -42.32 27.59 0.59
C ILE A 516 -42.14 28.96 1.26
N LEU A 517 -41.45 28.99 2.40
CA LEU A 517 -40.99 30.24 2.99
C LEU A 517 -39.96 30.88 2.05
N PRO A 518 -39.97 32.21 1.87
CA PRO A 518 -38.95 32.86 1.07
C PRO A 518 -37.55 32.54 1.66
N PRO A 519 -36.55 32.26 0.82
CA PRO A 519 -35.23 31.85 1.27
C PRO A 519 -34.67 32.91 2.22
N THR A 520 -34.32 32.50 3.44
CA THR A 520 -33.63 33.36 4.40
C THR A 520 -32.18 33.49 3.95
N ILE A 521 -31.93 34.32 2.94
CA ILE A 521 -30.57 34.65 2.51
C ILE A 521 -29.97 35.52 3.61
N VAL A 522 -29.15 34.90 4.46
CA VAL A 522 -28.31 35.62 5.39
C VAL A 522 -27.21 36.28 4.57
N THR A 523 -27.41 37.54 4.19
CA THR A 523 -26.44 38.33 3.39
C THR A 523 -25.10 38.51 4.09
N SER A 524 -25.03 38.26 5.40
CA SER A 524 -23.81 38.26 6.19
C SER A 524 -23.05 36.92 6.21
N TYR A 525 -23.61 35.86 5.62
CA TYR A 525 -22.98 34.55 5.58
C TYR A 525 -21.87 34.52 4.54
N GLU A 526 -20.67 34.09 4.96
CA GLU A 526 -19.52 33.87 4.09
C GLU A 526 -19.07 32.42 4.26
N TRP A 527 -19.03 31.66 3.16
CA TRP A 527 -18.60 30.26 3.18
C TRP A 527 -17.07 30.10 3.25
N ASN A 528 -16.33 31.16 2.90
CA ASN A 528 -14.88 31.16 2.85
C ASN A 528 -14.27 31.60 4.20
N GLU A 529 -13.60 30.67 4.89
CA GLU A 529 -12.93 30.93 6.17
C GLU A 529 -11.88 32.05 6.10
N TRP A 530 -11.22 32.24 4.97
CA TRP A 530 -10.22 33.30 4.80
C TRP A 530 -10.85 34.69 4.71
N GLU A 531 -12.07 34.81 4.15
CA GLU A 531 -12.83 36.05 4.16
C GLU A 531 -13.30 36.40 5.58
N LEU A 532 -13.78 35.41 6.35
CA LEU A 532 -14.13 35.60 7.76
C LEU A 532 -12.93 36.12 8.58
N ARG A 533 -11.75 35.56 8.35
CA ARG A 533 -10.50 36.03 8.98
C ARG A 533 -10.14 37.46 8.56
N ARG A 534 -10.25 37.83 7.28
CA ARG A 534 -10.03 39.20 6.80
C ARG A 534 -11.00 40.20 7.46
N LYS A 535 -12.29 39.85 7.53
CA LYS A 535 -13.32 40.69 8.18
C LYS A 535 -13.05 40.87 9.67
N ALA A 536 -12.64 39.81 10.37
CA ALA A 536 -12.26 39.88 11.80
C ALA A 536 -11.05 40.79 12.03
N ILE A 537 -10.01 40.69 11.19
CA ILE A 537 -8.82 41.57 11.26
C ILE A 537 -9.21 43.03 11.00
N LYS A 538 -10.11 43.30 10.04
CA LYS A 538 -10.60 44.65 9.75
C LYS A 538 -11.36 45.25 10.94
N LEU A 539 -12.20 44.47 11.62
CA LEU A 539 -12.90 44.87 12.85
C LEU A 539 -11.94 45.11 14.02
N ALA A 540 -10.94 44.26 14.19
CA ALA A 540 -9.90 44.44 15.20
C ALA A 540 -9.07 45.72 14.96
N ASN A 541 -8.76 46.00 13.69
CA ASN A 541 -8.09 47.24 13.29
C ASN A 541 -8.97 48.47 13.57
N LEU A 542 -10.27 48.41 13.28
CA LEU A 542 -11.22 49.48 13.62
C LEU A 542 -11.26 49.77 15.12
N ARG A 543 -11.24 48.73 15.97
CA ARG A 543 -11.15 48.89 17.43
C ARG A 543 -9.88 49.60 17.91
N ARG A 544 -8.78 49.49 17.16
CA ARG A 544 -7.51 50.18 17.46
C ARG A 544 -7.42 51.57 16.85
N LYS A 545 -8.36 51.97 16.00
CA LYS A 545 -8.44 53.33 15.46
C LYS A 545 -9.28 54.20 16.40
N LEU A 546 -8.60 54.92 17.30
CA LEU A 546 -9.19 56.02 18.06
C LEU A 546 -9.54 57.16 17.11
N THR A 547 -10.81 57.52 17.03
CA THR A 547 -11.29 58.73 16.34
C THR A 547 -10.81 59.96 17.11
N HIS A 548 -9.87 60.70 16.53
CA HIS A 548 -9.30 61.92 17.15
C HIS A 548 -10.16 63.18 16.96
N ALA A 549 -11.29 63.11 16.24
CA ALA A 549 -12.23 64.22 16.08
C ALA A 549 -13.63 63.71 15.72
N MET A 550 -14.66 64.18 16.42
CA MET A 550 -16.05 64.12 15.97
C MET A 550 -16.39 65.49 15.38
N GLN A 551 -16.53 65.56 14.05
CA GLN A 551 -17.22 66.65 13.40
C GLN A 551 -18.57 66.10 12.94
N THR A 552 -19.66 66.60 13.52
CA THR A 552 -21.03 66.24 13.14
C THR A 552 -21.53 67.21 12.06
N ASP A 553 -22.54 66.82 11.26
CA ASP A 553 -23.11 67.67 10.20
C ASP A 553 -23.58 69.06 10.71
N LEU A 554 -23.94 69.17 11.99
CA LEU A 554 -24.32 70.43 12.65
C LEU A 554 -23.15 71.40 12.89
N SER A 555 -21.91 70.93 12.75
CA SER A 555 -20.68 71.73 12.97
C SER A 555 -19.99 72.15 11.66
N HIS A 556 -20.60 71.85 10.51
CA HIS A 556 -20.00 72.05 9.18
C HIS A 556 -19.94 73.51 8.71
N MET A 557 -20.43 74.50 9.47
CA MET A 557 -20.49 75.92 9.01
C MET A 557 -20.16 76.96 10.09
N ARG A 558 -19.39 76.63 11.13
CA ARG A 558 -18.90 77.64 12.09
C ARG A 558 -17.39 77.80 12.04
N ARG A 559 -16.90 78.60 11.10
CA ARG A 559 -15.88 79.64 11.36
C ARG A 559 -15.63 80.53 10.14
N ASP A 560 -15.54 81.82 10.44
CA ASP A 560 -15.02 82.87 9.57
C ASP A 560 -13.52 82.70 9.26
N ASN A 561 -13.17 83.23 8.09
CA ASN A 561 -11.94 83.18 7.31
C ASN A 561 -10.60 83.49 8.01
N SER A 562 -9.53 82.83 7.52
CA SER A 562 -8.47 83.51 6.74
C SER A 562 -7.58 82.48 6.03
N THR A 563 -7.59 82.50 4.69
CA THR A 563 -6.87 81.62 3.78
C THR A 563 -5.41 82.05 3.59
N GLN A 564 -4.48 81.12 3.77
CA GLN A 564 -3.23 81.10 2.99
C GLN A 564 -3.28 79.90 2.05
N VAL A 565 -3.23 80.19 0.75
CA VAL A 565 -3.26 79.19 -0.32
C VAL A 565 -1.84 78.70 -0.57
N TYR A 566 -1.62 77.40 -0.41
CA TYR A 566 -0.53 76.68 -1.07
C TYR A 566 -1.18 75.70 -2.05
N LEU A 567 -1.05 75.97 -3.35
CA LEU A 567 -1.57 75.08 -4.40
C LEU A 567 -0.71 73.81 -4.44
N PRO A 568 -1.29 72.60 -4.31
CA PRO A 568 -0.60 71.34 -4.56
C PRO A 568 -0.19 71.22 -6.02
N LYS A 569 1.00 70.66 -6.28
CA LYS A 569 1.49 70.36 -7.63
C LYS A 569 0.67 69.25 -8.30
N ASP A 570 0.33 69.44 -9.57
CA ASP A 570 -0.29 68.42 -10.41
C ASP A 570 0.62 67.20 -10.57
N VAL A 571 0.11 66.03 -10.20
CA VAL A 571 0.72 64.73 -10.47
C VAL A 571 -0.24 63.95 -11.36
N SER A 572 0.12 63.81 -12.63
CA SER A 572 -0.59 62.95 -13.58
C SER A 572 -0.33 61.48 -13.24
N THR A 573 -1.38 60.67 -13.11
CA THR A 573 -1.26 59.21 -13.01
C THR A 573 -1.91 58.59 -14.25
N GLN A 574 -1.19 57.71 -14.94
CA GLN A 574 -1.67 57.06 -16.16
C GLN A 574 -2.37 55.74 -15.78
N THR A 575 -3.69 55.69 -15.90
CA THR A 575 -4.48 54.45 -15.75
C THR A 575 -4.52 53.69 -17.06
N LYS A 576 -4.26 52.38 -16.99
CA LYS A 576 -4.36 51.47 -18.14
C LYS A 576 -5.82 51.39 -18.60
N ARG A 577 -6.07 51.66 -19.89
CA ARG A 577 -7.35 51.44 -20.56
C ARG A 577 -7.28 50.09 -21.27
N ASP A 578 -8.02 49.10 -20.79
CA ASP A 578 -8.26 47.88 -21.56
C ASP A 578 -9.42 48.17 -22.53
N ASN A 579 -9.13 48.03 -23.82
CA ASN A 579 -10.08 48.27 -24.91
C ASN A 579 -10.55 46.91 -25.44
N SER A 580 -11.85 46.63 -25.38
CA SER A 580 -12.45 45.42 -25.96
C SER A 580 -13.26 45.79 -27.20
N SER A 581 -13.07 45.08 -28.31
CA SER A 581 -13.93 45.20 -29.49
C SER A 581 -15.23 44.45 -29.24
N ASN A 582 -16.35 45.18 -29.09
CA ASN A 582 -17.67 44.56 -29.13
C ASN A 582 -17.91 44.05 -30.55
N VAL A 583 -18.02 42.73 -30.71
CA VAL A 583 -18.50 42.10 -31.94
C VAL A 583 -19.99 41.75 -31.78
N PRO A 584 -20.82 41.88 -32.83
CA PRO A 584 -22.24 41.58 -32.74
C PRO A 584 -22.39 40.10 -32.36
N ARG A 585 -23.23 39.81 -31.36
CA ARG A 585 -23.47 38.42 -30.93
C ARG A 585 -24.35 37.73 -31.96
N PRO A 586 -23.92 36.61 -32.57
CA PRO A 586 -24.74 35.92 -33.54
C PRO A 586 -26.02 35.40 -32.89
N GLN A 587 -27.19 35.81 -33.40
CA GLN A 587 -28.48 35.28 -32.97
C GLN A 587 -29.11 34.49 -34.11
N ILE A 588 -28.93 33.18 -34.07
CA ILE A 588 -29.45 32.27 -35.08
C ILE A 588 -30.71 31.61 -34.52
N PHE A 589 -31.82 31.77 -35.24
CA PHE A 589 -33.06 31.08 -34.94
C PHE A 589 -33.23 29.86 -35.85
N LEU A 590 -33.55 28.72 -35.25
CA LEU A 590 -33.80 27.47 -35.95
C LEU A 590 -35.27 27.10 -35.78
N GLU A 591 -36.01 27.10 -36.89
CA GLU A 591 -37.42 26.72 -36.92
C GLU A 591 -37.60 25.33 -37.56
N GLY A 592 -38.64 24.62 -37.14
CA GLY A 592 -39.02 23.33 -37.73
C GLY A 592 -38.52 22.09 -36.98
N LEU A 593 -37.70 22.24 -35.93
CA LEU A 593 -37.15 21.10 -35.16
C LEU A 593 -38.17 20.36 -34.27
N ARG A 594 -39.38 20.91 -34.08
CA ARG A 594 -40.45 20.33 -33.24
C ARG A 594 -41.57 19.65 -34.03
N GLY A 595 -41.29 19.15 -35.24
CA GLY A 595 -42.19 18.27 -36.01
C GLY A 595 -43.62 18.80 -36.20
N GLY A 596 -43.84 19.58 -37.24
CA GLY A 596 -45.19 19.99 -37.65
C GLY A 596 -45.98 18.85 -38.33
N SER A 597 -47.27 19.07 -38.61
CA SER A 597 -48.21 18.08 -39.14
C SER A 597 -47.93 17.55 -40.57
N SER A 598 -46.80 17.91 -41.18
CA SER A 598 -46.35 17.40 -42.47
C SER A 598 -45.33 16.27 -42.30
N PRO A 599 -45.36 15.21 -43.14
CA PRO A 599 -44.58 13.99 -42.93
C PRO A 599 -43.05 14.14 -43.15
N THR A 600 -42.57 15.27 -43.64
CA THR A 600 -41.14 15.58 -43.77
C THR A 600 -40.80 16.89 -43.07
N THR A 601 -39.79 16.83 -42.20
CA THR A 601 -39.37 17.97 -41.37
C THR A 601 -38.26 18.75 -42.08
N HIS A 602 -38.57 19.96 -42.54
CA HIS A 602 -37.57 20.86 -43.12
C HIS A 602 -37.10 21.86 -42.06
N MET A 603 -35.81 21.81 -41.70
CA MET A 603 -35.19 22.77 -40.80
C MET A 603 -34.83 24.05 -41.57
N VAL A 604 -35.35 25.19 -41.11
CA VAL A 604 -34.99 26.50 -41.65
C VAL A 604 -34.14 27.25 -40.63
N LYS A 605 -32.95 27.68 -41.06
CA LYS A 605 -32.02 28.48 -40.28
C LYS A 605 -32.11 29.93 -40.72
N VAL A 606 -32.51 30.81 -39.81
CA VAL A 606 -32.57 32.26 -40.06
C VAL A 606 -31.58 32.96 -39.15
N ASP A 607 -30.71 33.78 -39.73
CA ASP A 607 -29.78 34.63 -38.98
C ASP A 607 -30.45 35.97 -38.70
N LEU A 608 -30.61 36.30 -37.42
CA LEU A 608 -31.25 37.52 -36.92
C LEU A 608 -30.23 38.46 -36.26
N THR A 609 -28.94 38.27 -36.52
CA THR A 609 -27.87 39.09 -35.94
C THR A 609 -28.01 40.54 -36.36
N ARG A 610 -28.22 41.43 -35.39
CA ARG A 610 -28.33 42.88 -35.63
C ARG A 610 -26.96 43.57 -35.57
N PRO A 611 -26.74 44.63 -36.38
CA PRO A 611 -25.55 45.47 -36.27
C PRO A 611 -25.50 46.18 -34.89
N ILE A 612 -24.30 46.52 -34.42
CA ILE A 612 -24.11 47.16 -33.09
C ILE A 612 -24.64 48.61 -33.04
N ASP A 613 -24.83 49.24 -34.21
CA ASP A 613 -25.19 50.66 -34.32
C ASP A 613 -26.70 50.92 -34.52
N GLU A 614 -27.55 49.89 -34.39
CA GLU A 614 -29.02 50.02 -34.22
C GLU A 614 -29.41 50.08 -32.74
#